data_AF-A0A819Z0W5-F1
#
_entry.id   AF-A0A819Z0W5-F1
#
_cell.length_a   1.000
_cell.length_b   1.000
_cell.length_c   1.000
_cell.angle_alpha   90.00
_cell.angle_beta   90.00
_cell.angle_gamma   90.00
#
_symmetry.space_group_name_H-M   'P 1'
#
loop_
_entity.id
_entity.type
_entity.pdbx_description
1 polymer ?
#
loop_
_entity_poly.entity_id
_entity_poly.type
_entity_poly.pdbx_seq_one_letter_code
_entity_poly.pdbx_strand_id
1 'polypeptide(L)'
;MTHNDIGHVDNLDKTQIETLKTCWITLLERISKESSISIDEIVGSSQGDVLFRSVGYDNPDVLILRWLRARKWDVNAAVQQLIDTLNWRYERGVDKLLAKGENELLIEELMSGKAYFMGYDKMGRPIN
;
A
#
# COMPACT_ATOMS: atom_id res chain seq x y z
N MET A 1 -8.83 11.23 1.76
CA MET A 1 -9.55 11.25 0.47
C MET A 1 -10.95 10.71 0.73
N THR A 2 -11.98 11.28 0.12
CA THR A 2 -13.38 10.86 0.27
C THR A 2 -13.94 10.32 -1.04
N HIS A 3 -15.10 9.67 -0.98
CA HIS A 3 -15.76 9.06 -2.15
C HIS A 3 -16.02 10.04 -3.30
N ASN A 4 -16.12 11.34 -3.02
CA ASN A 4 -16.35 12.37 -4.04
C ASN A 4 -15.05 12.93 -4.65
N ASP A 5 -13.89 12.66 -4.06
CA ASP A 5 -12.63 13.17 -4.57
C ASP A 5 -12.28 12.46 -5.91
N ILE A 6 -11.71 13.20 -6.85
CA ILE A 6 -11.28 12.65 -8.14
C ILE A 6 -10.17 11.62 -7.92
N GLY A 7 -10.28 10.46 -8.57
CA GLY A 7 -9.30 9.38 -8.41
C GLY A 7 -9.53 8.53 -7.16
N HIS A 8 -10.68 8.70 -6.49
CA HIS A 8 -11.19 7.74 -5.51
C HIS A 8 -11.70 6.48 -6.20
N VAL A 9 -11.62 5.33 -5.53
CA VAL A 9 -12.04 4.03 -6.10
C VAL A 9 -13.50 4.05 -6.58
N ASP A 10 -14.37 4.75 -5.86
CA ASP A 10 -15.79 4.95 -6.21
C ASP A 10 -16.04 6.08 -7.25
N ASN A 11 -15.00 6.84 -7.61
CA ASN A 11 -15.10 8.00 -8.52
C ASN A 11 -13.90 8.04 -9.48
N LEU A 12 -13.78 6.97 -10.27
CA LEU A 12 -12.80 6.84 -11.34
C LEU A 12 -13.43 7.09 -12.72
N ASP A 13 -12.72 7.84 -13.56
CA ASP A 13 -13.07 7.93 -14.98
C ASP A 13 -12.62 6.66 -15.75
N LYS A 14 -13.10 6.51 -17.00
CA LYS A 14 -12.75 5.33 -17.83
C LYS A 14 -11.25 5.21 -18.08
N THR A 15 -10.55 6.31 -18.29
CA THR A 15 -9.10 6.32 -18.56
C THR A 15 -8.30 5.96 -17.33
N GLN A 16 -8.75 6.36 -16.15
CA GLN A 16 -8.18 6.04 -14.86
C GLN A 16 -8.37 4.55 -14.54
N ILE A 17 -9.53 3.99 -14.87
CA ILE A 17 -9.78 2.54 -14.74
C ILE A 17 -8.84 1.75 -15.66
N GLU A 18 -8.65 2.19 -16.90
CA GLU A 18 -7.69 1.57 -17.83
C GLU A 18 -6.25 1.68 -17.28
N THR A 19 -5.86 2.86 -16.81
CA THR A 19 -4.54 3.10 -16.21
C THR A 19 -4.29 2.23 -14.97
N LEU A 20 -5.31 2.07 -14.12
CA LEU A 20 -5.26 1.19 -12.95
C LEU A 20 -5.01 -0.27 -13.35
N LYS A 21 -5.75 -0.77 -14.36
CA LYS A 21 -5.55 -2.14 -14.89
C LYS A 21 -4.16 -2.32 -15.46
N THR A 22 -3.68 -1.37 -16.25
CA THR A 22 -2.31 -1.39 -16.79
C THR A 22 -1.30 -1.42 -15.65
N CYS A 23 -1.48 -0.60 -14.61
CA CYS A 23 -0.58 -0.57 -13.46
C CYS A 23 -0.53 -1.91 -12.71
N TRP A 24 -1.66 -2.58 -12.54
CA TRP A 24 -1.70 -3.92 -11.97
C TRP A 24 -0.92 -4.94 -12.79
N ILE A 25 -1.16 -4.97 -14.10
CA ILE A 25 -0.48 -5.90 -15.02
C ILE A 25 1.03 -5.65 -14.97
N THR A 26 1.46 -4.40 -15.13
CA THR A 26 2.88 -4.04 -15.10
C THR A 26 3.55 -4.36 -13.76
N LEU A 27 2.85 -4.17 -12.64
CA LEU A 27 3.36 -4.56 -11.33
C LEU A 27 3.60 -6.07 -11.25
N LEU A 28 2.60 -6.88 -11.59
CA LEU A 28 2.67 -8.34 -11.49
C LEU A 28 3.73 -8.92 -12.43
N GLU A 29 3.81 -8.40 -13.66
CA GLU A 29 4.86 -8.76 -14.63
C GLU A 29 6.25 -8.45 -14.07
N ARG A 30 6.40 -7.30 -13.40
CA ARG A 30 7.69 -6.91 -12.86
C ARG A 30 8.11 -7.74 -11.65
N ILE A 31 7.17 -8.06 -10.76
CA ILE A 31 7.41 -8.99 -9.65
C ILE A 31 7.78 -10.37 -10.21
N SER A 32 6.99 -10.92 -11.14
CA SER A 32 7.29 -12.19 -11.82
C SER A 32 8.70 -12.21 -12.40
N LYS A 33 9.10 -11.13 -13.09
CA LYS A 33 10.44 -11.00 -13.69
C LYS A 33 11.56 -10.91 -12.66
N GLU A 34 11.41 -10.12 -11.60
CA GLU A 34 12.43 -9.96 -10.55
C GLU A 34 12.64 -11.27 -9.77
N SER A 35 11.58 -12.03 -9.53
CA SER A 35 11.64 -13.30 -8.81
C SER A 35 11.91 -14.51 -9.73
N SER A 36 11.91 -14.32 -11.05
CA SER A 36 12.03 -15.40 -12.05
C SER A 36 10.99 -16.52 -11.87
N ILE A 37 9.75 -16.16 -11.51
CA ILE A 37 8.63 -17.08 -11.29
C ILE A 37 7.47 -16.79 -12.24
N SER A 38 6.58 -17.75 -12.43
CA SER A 38 5.33 -17.51 -13.16
C SER A 38 4.37 -16.61 -12.37
N ILE A 39 3.45 -15.92 -13.07
CA ILE A 39 2.46 -15.04 -12.42
C ILE A 39 1.58 -15.81 -11.42
N ASP A 40 1.23 -17.06 -11.74
CA ASP A 40 0.39 -17.91 -10.89
C ASP A 40 1.08 -18.28 -9.56
N GLU A 41 2.41 -18.25 -9.53
CA GLU A 41 3.21 -18.54 -8.33
C GLU A 41 3.50 -17.30 -7.49
N ILE A 42 3.15 -16.09 -7.94
CA ILE A 42 3.42 -14.84 -7.21
C ILE A 42 2.80 -14.89 -5.82
N VAL A 43 1.58 -15.41 -5.67
CA VAL A 43 0.89 -15.46 -4.38
C VAL A 43 1.67 -16.26 -3.33
N GLY A 44 2.42 -17.29 -3.75
CA GLY A 44 3.28 -18.09 -2.88
C GLY A 44 4.68 -17.52 -2.67
N SER A 45 5.03 -16.43 -3.36
CA SER A 45 6.35 -15.80 -3.27
C SER A 45 6.46 -14.85 -2.07
N SER A 46 7.70 -14.54 -1.67
CA SER A 46 7.96 -13.57 -0.61
C SER A 46 7.45 -12.17 -0.95
N GLN A 47 7.63 -11.70 -2.18
CA GLN A 47 7.11 -10.40 -2.61
C GLN A 47 5.58 -10.38 -2.70
N GLY A 48 4.97 -11.49 -3.13
CA GLY A 48 3.52 -11.63 -3.15
C GLY A 48 2.88 -11.62 -1.76
N ASP A 49 3.48 -12.31 -0.79
CA ASP A 49 3.04 -12.28 0.61
C ASP A 49 3.16 -10.86 1.19
N VAL A 50 4.28 -10.16 0.95
CA VAL A 50 4.46 -8.77 1.39
C VAL A 50 3.46 -7.83 0.71
N LEU A 51 3.20 -8.00 -0.58
CA LEU A 51 2.19 -7.23 -1.31
C LEU A 51 0.80 -7.47 -0.72
N PHE A 52 0.41 -8.73 -0.50
CA PHE A 52 -0.87 -9.10 0.09
C PHE A 52 -1.03 -8.49 1.49
N ARG A 53 -0.03 -8.63 2.36
CA ARG A 53 -0.03 -8.01 3.70
C ARG A 53 -0.03 -6.48 3.67
N SER A 54 0.49 -5.87 2.60
CA SER A 54 0.49 -4.42 2.43
C SER A 54 -0.88 -3.86 2.05
N VAL A 55 -1.76 -4.69 1.48
CA VAL A 55 -3.18 -4.35 1.32
C VAL A 55 -3.90 -4.35 2.68
N GLY A 56 -3.54 -5.27 3.56
CA GLY A 56 -4.15 -5.40 4.88
C GLY A 56 -5.61 -5.83 4.78
N TYR A 57 -6.52 -5.10 5.44
CA TYR A 57 -7.98 -5.32 5.38
C TYR A 57 -8.70 -4.36 4.41
N ASP A 58 -7.95 -3.65 3.55
CA ASP A 58 -8.49 -2.67 2.62
C ASP A 58 -8.76 -3.28 1.24
N ASN A 59 -9.36 -2.50 0.34
CA ASN A 59 -9.48 -2.85 -1.08
C ASN A 59 -8.10 -2.78 -1.77
N PRO A 60 -7.66 -3.83 -2.50
CA PRO A 60 -6.35 -3.85 -3.16
C PRO A 60 -6.17 -2.73 -4.19
N ASP A 61 -7.23 -2.29 -4.88
CA ASP A 61 -7.15 -1.19 -5.84
C ASP A 61 -6.80 0.14 -5.16
N VAL A 62 -7.25 0.33 -3.92
CA VAL A 62 -6.94 1.55 -3.14
C VAL A 62 -5.44 1.68 -2.90
N LEU A 63 -4.73 0.56 -2.72
CA LEU A 63 -3.28 0.54 -2.58
C LEU A 63 -2.59 1.05 -3.85
N ILE A 64 -2.97 0.54 -5.03
CA ILE A 64 -2.37 0.96 -6.30
C ILE A 64 -2.72 2.41 -6.64
N LEU A 65 -3.99 2.79 -6.46
CA LEU A 65 -4.44 4.15 -6.71
C LEU A 65 -3.70 5.17 -5.81
N ARG A 66 -3.27 4.78 -4.61
CA ARG A 66 -2.42 5.64 -3.74
C ARG A 66 -1.12 6.04 -4.44
N TRP A 67 -0.46 5.10 -5.11
CA TRP A 67 0.78 5.34 -5.82
C TRP A 67 0.56 6.07 -7.15
N LEU A 68 -0.48 5.70 -7.90
CA LEU A 68 -0.85 6.41 -9.14
C LEU A 68 -1.11 7.88 -8.87
N ARG A 69 -1.93 8.23 -7.87
CA ARG A 69 -2.15 9.63 -7.50
C ARG A 69 -0.87 10.34 -7.08
N ALA A 70 -0.04 9.69 -6.26
CA ALA A 70 1.24 10.24 -5.80
C ALA A 70 2.26 10.45 -6.94
N ARG A 71 2.07 9.79 -8.09
CA ARG A 71 2.92 9.90 -9.29
C ARG A 71 2.18 10.50 -10.48
N LYS A 72 1.12 11.27 -10.23
CA LYS A 72 0.35 11.97 -11.27
C LYS A 72 -0.10 11.05 -12.42
N TRP A 73 -0.49 9.83 -12.07
CA TRP A 73 -0.94 8.78 -12.99
C TRP A 73 0.13 8.24 -13.95
N ASP A 74 1.42 8.46 -13.68
CA ASP A 74 2.52 7.76 -14.36
C ASP A 74 2.63 6.32 -13.82
N VAL A 75 2.31 5.35 -14.68
CA VAL A 75 2.31 3.92 -14.35
C VAL A 75 3.70 3.42 -13.96
N ASN A 76 4.73 3.75 -14.74
CA ASN A 76 6.08 3.22 -14.50
C ASN A 76 6.66 3.77 -13.21
N ALA A 77 6.48 5.08 -12.97
CA ALA A 77 6.93 5.71 -11.74
C ALA A 77 6.16 5.20 -10.51
N ALA A 78 4.85 4.92 -10.64
CA ALA A 78 4.05 4.34 -9.57
C ALA A 78 4.48 2.91 -9.24
N VAL A 79 4.67 2.06 -10.25
CA VAL A 79 5.13 0.67 -10.07
C VAL A 79 6.51 0.62 -9.44
N GLN A 80 7.47 1.44 -9.91
CA GLN A 80 8.80 1.50 -9.33
C GLN A 80 8.74 1.84 -7.83
N GLN A 81 8.00 2.90 -7.47
CA GLN A 81 7.89 3.33 -6.08
C GLN A 81 7.20 2.26 -5.19
N LEU A 82 6.20 1.57 -5.73
CA LEU A 82 5.53 0.49 -5.01
C LEU A 82 6.50 -0.67 -4.77
N ILE A 83 7.25 -1.12 -5.78
CA ILE A 83 8.26 -2.19 -5.62
C ILE A 83 9.33 -1.80 -4.60
N ASP A 84 9.87 -0.58 -4.70
CA ASP A 84 10.86 -0.08 -3.74
C ASP A 84 10.30 -0.12 -2.30
N THR A 85 9.00 0.20 -2.15
CA THR A 85 8.32 0.13 -0.84
C THR A 85 8.12 -1.30 -0.37
N LEU A 86 7.77 -2.24 -1.25
CA LEU A 86 7.64 -3.66 -0.91
C LEU A 86 8.99 -4.23 -0.44
N ASN A 87 10.07 -3.92 -1.17
CA ASN A 87 11.42 -4.32 -0.79
C ASN A 87 11.81 -3.74 0.57
N TRP A 88 11.56 -2.45 0.81
CA TRP A 88 11.80 -1.82 2.11
C TRP A 88 11.01 -2.51 3.24
N ARG A 89 9.72 -2.84 3.02
CA ARG A 89 8.88 -3.52 4.02
C ARG A 89 9.43 -4.90 4.36
N TYR A 90 9.90 -5.64 3.35
CA TYR A 90 10.53 -6.94 3.52
C TYR A 90 11.84 -6.82 4.30
N GLU A 91 12.76 -5.95 3.86
CA GLU A 91 14.08 -5.75 4.46
C GLU A 91 13.99 -5.27 5.91
N ARG A 92 13.05 -4.37 6.22
CA ARG A 92 12.83 -3.87 7.58
C ARG A 92 12.00 -4.81 8.46
N GLY A 93 11.50 -5.91 7.91
CA GLY A 93 10.70 -6.87 8.66
C GLY A 93 9.42 -6.27 9.25
N VAL A 94 8.75 -5.39 8.50
CA VAL A 94 7.56 -4.66 8.97
C VAL A 94 6.45 -5.61 9.45
N ASP A 95 6.27 -6.75 8.79
CA ASP A 95 5.30 -7.76 9.21
C ASP A 95 5.61 -8.32 10.61
N LYS A 96 6.89 -8.59 10.90
CA LYS A 96 7.33 -9.04 12.22
C LYS A 96 7.15 -7.95 13.28
N LEU A 97 7.38 -6.69 12.93
CA LEU A 97 7.14 -5.55 13.81
C LEU A 97 5.65 -5.46 14.17
N LEU A 98 4.76 -5.55 13.17
CA LEU A 98 3.31 -5.51 13.37
C LEU A 98 2.83 -6.68 14.25
N ALA A 99 3.37 -7.88 14.06
CA ALA A 99 3.01 -9.06 14.85
C ALA A 99 3.34 -8.90 16.35
N LYS A 100 4.37 -8.13 16.69
CA LYS A 100 4.74 -7.85 18.09
C LYS A 100 3.89 -6.74 18.72
N GLY A 101 3.27 -5.90 17.90
CA GLY A 101 2.38 -4.83 18.33
C GLY A 101 3.07 -3.81 19.24
N GLU A 102 2.34 -3.36 20.26
CA GLU A 102 2.80 -2.32 21.19
C GLU A 102 3.94 -2.76 22.11
N ASN A 103 4.23 -4.07 22.19
CA ASN A 103 5.24 -4.62 23.10
C ASN A 103 6.67 -4.18 22.78
N GLU A 104 6.96 -3.79 21.52
CA GLU A 104 8.27 -3.23 21.14
C GLU A 104 8.30 -1.70 21.10
N LEU A 105 7.19 -1.04 21.44
CA LEU A 105 7.17 0.41 21.52
C LEU A 105 7.88 0.89 22.79
N LEU A 106 8.60 2.00 22.67
CA LEU A 106 9.19 2.67 23.82
C LEU A 106 8.07 3.31 24.64
N ILE A 107 7.69 2.65 25.74
CA ILE A 107 6.60 3.11 26.62
C ILE A 107 6.84 4.54 27.11
N GLU A 108 8.09 4.92 27.39
CA GLU A 108 8.44 6.28 27.81
C GLU A 108 8.03 7.34 26.75
N GLU A 109 8.23 7.04 25.47
CA GLU A 109 7.84 7.93 24.37
C GLU A 109 6.32 7.99 24.22
N LEU A 110 5.62 6.88 24.39
CA LEU A 110 4.15 6.84 24.40
C LEU A 110 3.58 7.66 25.56
N MET A 111 4.14 7.51 26.76
CA MET A 111 3.68 8.20 27.97
C MET A 111 4.03 9.69 27.98
N SER A 112 4.96 10.13 27.13
CA SER A 112 5.33 11.55 27.01
C SER A 112 4.21 12.43 26.42
N GLY A 113 3.14 11.83 25.88
CA GLY A 113 2.01 12.56 25.30
C GLY A 113 2.33 13.22 23.95
N LYS A 114 3.48 12.93 23.35
CA LYS A 114 3.89 13.45 22.03
C LYS A 114 3.02 12.95 20.88
N ALA A 115 2.39 11.78 21.03
CA ALA A 115 1.48 11.19 20.07
C ALA A 115 0.33 10.50 20.80
N TYR A 116 -0.90 10.68 20.33
CA TYR A 116 -2.08 9.96 20.81
C TYR A 116 -3.06 9.76 19.66
N PHE A 117 -3.71 8.60 19.63
CA PHE A 117 -4.71 8.28 18.61
C PHE A 117 -6.10 8.45 19.21
N MET A 118 -6.68 9.65 19.09
CA MET A 118 -8.00 9.92 19.66
C MET A 118 -8.88 10.79 18.76
N GLY A 119 -10.02 10.22 18.38
CA GLY A 119 -11.09 10.91 17.68
C GLY A 119 -10.99 10.83 16.17
N TYR A 120 -11.98 11.45 15.53
CA TYR A 120 -12.11 11.51 14.08
C TYR A 120 -12.41 12.95 13.65
N ASP A 121 -11.96 13.33 12.47
CA ASP A 121 -12.38 14.59 11.85
C ASP A 121 -13.84 14.53 11.39
N LYS A 122 -14.36 15.65 10.86
CA LYS A 122 -15.74 15.73 10.34
C LYS A 122 -16.02 14.77 9.17
N MET A 123 -14.97 14.24 8.54
CA MET A 123 -15.06 13.30 7.43
C MET A 123 -14.78 11.85 7.88
N GLY A 124 -14.70 11.59 9.19
CA GLY A 124 -14.49 10.26 9.75
C GLY A 124 -13.04 9.76 9.63
N ARG A 125 -12.07 10.63 9.37
CA ARG A 125 -10.65 10.25 9.30
C ARG A 125 -10.06 10.25 10.70
N PRO A 126 -9.27 9.25 11.08
CA PRO A 126 -8.64 9.22 12.40
C PRO A 126 -7.72 10.43 12.59
N ILE A 127 -7.74 11.01 13.80
CA ILE A 127 -6.82 12.07 14.21
C ILE A 127 -5.63 11.42 14.92
N ASN A 128 -4.43 11.79 14.46
CA ASN A 128 -3.15 11.41 15.06
C ASN A 128 -2.46 12.63 15.68
#